data_AF-A0A239KIU3-F1
#
_entry.id   AF-A0A239KIU3-F1
#
_cell.length_a   1.000
_cell.length_b   1.000
_cell.length_c   1.000
_cell.angle_alpha   90.00
_cell.angle_beta   90.00
_cell.angle_gamma   90.00
#
_symmetry.space_group_name_H-M   'P 1'
#
loop_
_entity.id
_entity.type
_entity.pdbx_description
1 polymer ?
#
loop_
_entity_poly.entity_id
_entity_poly.type
_entity_poly.pdbx_seq_one_letter_code
_entity_poly.pdbx_strand_id
1 'polypeptide(L)'
;MPLALSTGEKLRHKPWLTHGERERLLRLERAAARRRAARTRGEPVSNRLARTYDQIARLRAKAKRRAYDWQHQTTTALARKYSAIVVGDLHITNMTRSAAGTATAPGTNVAQKRGLNRAIAGQGWGRTVTFLTYKAAERGGCVPTVPAQGTSQECHRCHTTTAGSRESQSRFVCKNVRCGWIGNADINAAGISFIGTTLPPDRRSPGVETSSRWAGL
;
A
#
# COMPACT_ATOMS: atom_id res chain seq x y z
N MET A 1 1.65 -1.91 -5.21
CA MET A 1 0.41 -1.89 -4.44
C MET A 1 -0.77 -1.91 -5.36
N PRO A 2 -1.67 -2.90 -5.26
CA PRO A 2 -3.00 -2.74 -5.81
C PRO A 2 -3.82 -1.77 -4.95
N LEU A 3 -4.49 -0.78 -5.55
CA LEU A 3 -5.48 0.05 -4.86
C LEU A 3 -6.86 -0.59 -5.04
N ALA A 4 -7.67 -0.64 -3.99
CA ALA A 4 -9.06 -1.09 -4.05
C ALA A 4 -9.97 0.10 -3.79
N LEU A 5 -10.82 0.42 -4.76
CA LEU A 5 -11.77 1.53 -4.63
C LEU A 5 -13.10 1.02 -4.04
N SER A 6 -13.81 1.90 -3.35
CA SER A 6 -15.18 1.65 -2.88
C SER A 6 -16.16 1.34 -4.04
N THR A 7 -15.82 1.76 -5.27
CA THR A 7 -16.54 1.42 -6.50
C THR A 7 -16.38 -0.05 -6.93
N GLY A 8 -15.55 -0.83 -6.23
CA GLY A 8 -15.24 -2.23 -6.54
C GLY A 8 -14.06 -2.42 -7.50
N GLU A 9 -13.54 -1.33 -8.08
CA GLU A 9 -12.40 -1.36 -8.99
C GLU A 9 -11.09 -1.66 -8.25
N LYS A 10 -10.24 -2.52 -8.83
CA LYS A 10 -8.92 -2.87 -8.30
C LYS A 10 -7.82 -2.46 -9.27
N LEU A 11 -7.12 -1.37 -8.95
CA LEU A 11 -6.04 -0.85 -9.77
C LEU A 11 -4.78 -1.66 -9.50
N ARG A 12 -4.38 -2.52 -10.45
CA ARG A 12 -3.22 -3.41 -10.31
C ARG A 12 -2.06 -2.95 -11.18
N HIS A 13 -0.87 -3.40 -10.82
CA HIS A 13 0.33 -3.27 -11.63
C HIS A 13 0.94 -4.64 -11.89
N LYS A 14 1.69 -4.76 -13.00
CA LYS A 14 2.54 -5.92 -13.26
C LYS A 14 3.74 -5.94 -12.29
N PRO A 15 4.40 -7.08 -12.06
CA PRO A 15 5.62 -7.12 -11.25
C PRO A 15 6.64 -6.07 -11.68
N TRP A 16 7.26 -5.37 -10.71
CA TRP A 16 8.19 -4.26 -10.98
C TRP A 16 9.47 -4.70 -11.69
N LEU A 17 9.81 -5.98 -11.60
CA LEU A 17 10.89 -6.63 -12.32
C LEU A 17 10.32 -7.77 -13.15
N THR A 18 10.80 -7.91 -14.38
CA THR A 18 10.46 -9.06 -15.23
C THR A 18 10.99 -10.36 -14.61
N HIS A 19 10.59 -11.51 -15.14
CA HIS A 19 11.15 -12.80 -14.72
C HIS A 19 12.68 -12.80 -14.80
N GLY A 20 13.25 -12.50 -15.97
CA GLY A 20 14.69 -12.48 -16.17
C GLY A 20 15.42 -11.42 -15.33
N GLU A 21 14.80 -10.27 -15.04
CA GLU A 21 15.40 -9.29 -14.13
C GLU A 21 15.41 -9.77 -12.67
N ARG A 22 14.38 -10.51 -12.22
CA ARG A 22 14.35 -11.13 -10.89
C ARG A 22 15.41 -12.23 -10.76
N GLU A 23 15.52 -13.09 -11.76
CA GLU A 23 16.56 -14.13 -11.80
C GLU A 23 17.96 -13.51 -11.81
N ARG A 24 18.16 -12.47 -12.62
CA ARG A 24 19.42 -11.72 -12.66
C ARG A 24 19.73 -11.10 -11.30
N LEU A 25 18.75 -10.47 -10.65
CA LEU A 25 18.91 -9.90 -9.31
C LEU A 25 19.32 -10.97 -8.30
N LEU A 26 18.62 -12.10 -8.27
CA LEU A 26 18.93 -13.22 -7.36
C LEU A 26 20.34 -13.77 -7.59
N ARG A 27 20.74 -13.95 -8.84
CA ARG A 27 22.10 -14.40 -9.21
C ARG A 27 23.16 -13.41 -8.74
N LEU A 28 22.93 -12.11 -8.92
CA LEU A 28 23.85 -11.07 -8.45
C LEU A 28 23.93 -11.01 -6.92
N GLU A 29 22.79 -11.14 -6.22
CA GLU A 29 22.74 -11.17 -4.76
C GLU A 29 23.48 -12.39 -4.19
N ARG A 30 23.29 -13.58 -4.78
CA ARG A 30 24.06 -14.78 -4.44
C ARG A 30 25.55 -14.61 -4.71
N ALA A 31 25.92 -14.03 -5.85
CA ALA A 31 27.31 -13.76 -6.18
C ALA A 31 27.96 -12.76 -5.22
N ALA A 32 27.24 -11.70 -4.83
CA ALA A 32 27.69 -10.73 -3.84
C ALA A 32 27.85 -11.37 -2.45
N ALA A 33 26.89 -12.21 -2.03
CA ALA A 33 26.95 -12.93 -0.76
C ALA A 33 28.17 -13.86 -0.68
N ARG A 34 28.40 -14.69 -1.72
CA ARG A 34 29.58 -15.58 -1.78
C ARG A 34 30.88 -14.82 -1.72
N ARG A 35 31.02 -13.75 -2.50
CA ARG A 35 32.24 -12.92 -2.50
C ARG A 35 32.45 -12.17 -1.18
N ARG A 36 31.37 -11.75 -0.52
CA ARG A 36 31.43 -11.13 0.80
C ARG A 36 31.87 -12.14 1.86
N ALA A 37 31.40 -13.38 1.79
CA ALA A 37 31.76 -14.44 2.73
C ALA A 37 33.22 -14.90 2.55
N ALA A 38 33.72 -14.94 1.32
CA ALA A 38 35.11 -15.28 1.02
C ALA A 38 36.12 -14.14 1.28
N ARG A 39 35.64 -12.95 1.70
CA ARG A 39 36.50 -11.78 1.93
C ARG A 39 37.06 -11.81 3.34
N THR A 40 38.35 -11.52 3.49
CA THR A 40 38.95 -11.27 4.81
C THR A 40 38.32 -10.03 5.46
N ARG A 41 38.07 -10.12 6.77
CA ARG A 41 37.55 -8.99 7.55
C ARG A 41 38.60 -7.87 7.59
N GLY A 42 38.19 -6.63 7.36
CA GLY A 42 39.08 -5.46 7.33
C GLY A 42 39.61 -5.09 5.94
N GLU A 43 39.62 -6.02 5.00
CA GLU A 43 40.04 -5.71 3.63
C GLU A 43 39.05 -4.81 2.88
N PRO A 44 39.55 -3.97 1.95
CA PRO A 44 38.71 -3.17 1.07
C PRO A 44 37.84 -4.03 0.17
N VAL A 45 36.72 -3.47 -0.28
CA VAL A 45 35.81 -4.15 -1.21
C VAL A 45 36.49 -4.25 -2.58
N SER A 46 36.64 -5.48 -3.10
CA SER A 46 37.23 -5.67 -4.43
C SER A 46 36.39 -5.01 -5.53
N ASN A 47 37.06 -4.53 -6.59
CA ASN A 47 36.41 -3.90 -7.75
C ASN A 47 35.29 -4.77 -8.34
N ARG A 48 35.45 -6.10 -8.34
CA ARG A 48 34.44 -7.05 -8.81
C ARG A 48 33.20 -7.08 -7.91
N LEU A 49 33.38 -7.00 -6.59
CA LEU A 49 32.27 -6.94 -5.63
C LEU A 49 31.55 -5.60 -5.72
N ALA A 50 32.29 -4.49 -5.81
CA ALA A 50 31.73 -3.15 -6.03
C ALA A 50 30.85 -3.09 -7.28
N ARG A 51 31.36 -3.55 -8.44
CA ARG A 51 30.59 -3.65 -9.69
C ARG A 51 29.31 -4.49 -9.55
N THR A 52 29.33 -5.51 -8.69
CA THR A 52 28.14 -6.36 -8.47
C THR A 52 27.09 -5.61 -7.65
N TYR A 53 27.50 -4.85 -6.63
CA TYR A 53 26.59 -3.97 -5.90
C TYR A 53 25.99 -2.89 -6.81
N ASP A 54 26.77 -2.31 -7.71
CA ASP A 54 26.25 -1.34 -8.68
C ASP A 54 25.18 -1.94 -9.58
N GLN A 55 25.38 -3.17 -10.07
CA GLN A 55 24.37 -3.86 -10.89
C GLN A 55 23.08 -4.15 -10.11
N ILE A 56 23.20 -4.58 -8.84
CA ILE A 56 22.06 -4.78 -7.95
C ILE A 56 21.32 -3.46 -7.73
N ALA A 57 22.05 -2.38 -7.44
CA ALA A 57 21.50 -1.05 -7.22
C ALA A 57 20.75 -0.55 -8.46
N ARG A 58 21.32 -0.73 -9.66
CA ARG A 58 20.68 -0.36 -10.93
C ARG A 58 19.35 -1.10 -11.16
N LEU A 59 19.29 -2.41 -10.89
CA LEU A 59 18.06 -3.19 -11.01
C LEU A 59 16.99 -2.73 -10.01
N ARG A 60 17.37 -2.51 -8.75
CA ARG A 60 16.45 -2.00 -7.71
C ARG A 60 15.97 -0.58 -8.04
N ALA A 61 16.84 0.28 -8.56
CA ALA A 61 16.47 1.61 -9.01
C ALA A 61 15.49 1.56 -10.20
N LYS A 62 15.67 0.62 -11.13
CA LYS A 62 14.72 0.38 -12.23
C LYS A 62 13.34 -0.01 -11.71
N ALA A 63 13.27 -0.95 -10.76
CA ALA A 63 12.01 -1.32 -10.10
C ALA A 63 11.35 -0.11 -9.41
N LYS A 64 12.14 0.69 -8.69
CA LYS A 64 11.66 1.91 -8.02
C LYS A 64 11.08 2.93 -9.02
N ARG A 65 11.76 3.15 -10.16
CA ARG A 65 11.26 4.05 -11.22
C ARG A 65 9.95 3.58 -11.82
N ARG A 66 9.79 2.28 -12.11
CA ARG A 66 8.53 1.70 -12.60
C ARG A 66 7.40 1.84 -11.58
N ALA A 67 7.69 1.62 -10.31
CA ALA A 67 6.72 1.82 -9.23
C ALA A 67 6.29 3.28 -9.10
N TYR A 68 7.24 4.21 -9.24
CA TYR A 68 7.01 5.64 -9.20
C TYR A 68 6.14 6.11 -10.37
N ASP A 69 6.49 5.69 -11.60
CA ASP A 69 5.73 5.98 -12.81
C ASP A 69 4.28 5.49 -12.72
N TRP A 70 4.08 4.22 -12.33
CA TRP A 70 2.73 3.69 -12.12
C TRP A 70 1.95 4.50 -11.08
N GLN A 71 2.55 4.82 -9.92
CA GLN A 71 1.89 5.66 -8.92
C GLN A 71 1.53 7.03 -9.47
N HIS A 72 2.40 7.66 -10.27
CA HIS A 72 2.09 8.93 -10.89
C HIS A 72 0.89 8.81 -11.83
N GLN A 73 0.90 7.84 -12.74
CA GLN A 73 -0.19 7.63 -13.69
C GLN A 73 -1.52 7.36 -12.97
N THR A 74 -1.51 6.43 -12.01
CA THR A 74 -2.70 6.03 -11.26
C THR A 74 -3.28 7.18 -10.44
N THR A 75 -2.45 7.91 -9.70
CA THR A 75 -2.93 9.04 -8.88
C THR A 75 -3.40 10.21 -9.73
N THR A 76 -2.79 10.46 -10.89
CA THR A 76 -3.29 11.45 -11.85
C THR A 76 -4.65 11.05 -12.43
N ALA A 77 -4.83 9.78 -12.77
CA ALA A 77 -6.12 9.28 -13.28
C ALA A 77 -7.22 9.42 -12.23
N LEU A 78 -6.93 9.05 -10.98
CA LEU A 78 -7.88 9.21 -9.87
C LEU A 78 -8.24 10.67 -9.60
N ALA A 79 -7.25 11.57 -9.52
CA ALA A 79 -7.48 13.00 -9.28
C ALA A 79 -8.21 13.72 -10.45
N ARG A 80 -8.21 13.14 -11.65
CA ARG A 80 -9.03 13.59 -12.78
C ARG A 80 -10.48 13.10 -12.68
N LYS A 81 -10.68 11.88 -12.21
CA LYS A 81 -11.98 11.20 -12.18
C LYS A 81 -12.84 11.62 -10.98
N TYR A 82 -12.21 11.85 -9.82
CA TYR A 82 -12.90 12.10 -8.55
C TYR A 82 -12.58 13.49 -8.02
N SER A 83 -13.60 14.22 -7.56
CA SER A 83 -13.45 15.53 -6.90
C SER A 83 -13.00 15.39 -5.45
N ALA A 84 -13.28 14.25 -4.79
CA ALA A 84 -12.47 13.83 -3.67
C ALA A 84 -12.34 12.33 -3.48
N ILE A 85 -11.27 11.98 -2.77
CA ILE A 85 -10.77 10.62 -2.62
C ILE A 85 -10.53 10.41 -1.13
N VAL A 86 -11.37 9.62 -0.48
CA VAL A 86 -11.22 9.31 0.94
C VAL A 86 -10.16 8.22 1.10
N VAL A 87 -9.21 8.42 2.01
CA VAL A 87 -8.18 7.41 2.31
C VAL A 87 -8.27 7.01 3.78
N GLY A 88 -8.09 5.73 4.08
CA GLY A 88 -7.92 5.30 5.47
C GLY A 88 -6.64 5.90 6.09
N ASP A 89 -6.75 6.50 7.27
CA ASP A 89 -5.64 6.94 8.11
C ASP A 89 -4.93 5.72 8.70
N LEU A 90 -4.10 5.11 7.86
CA LEU A 90 -3.16 4.11 8.27
C LEU A 90 -1.98 4.83 8.92
N HIS A 91 -1.79 4.67 10.23
CA HIS A 91 -0.58 5.11 10.90
C HIS A 91 0.62 4.24 10.50
N ILE A 92 1.13 4.42 9.27
CA ILE A 92 2.18 3.62 8.64
C ILE A 92 3.45 3.59 9.50
N THR A 93 3.78 4.71 10.17
CA THR A 93 4.92 4.83 11.09
C THR A 93 4.80 3.84 12.25
N ASN A 94 3.61 3.72 12.85
CA ASN A 94 3.34 2.72 13.89
C ASN A 94 3.36 1.30 13.33
N MET A 95 2.77 1.08 12.14
CA MET A 95 2.76 -0.23 11.49
C MET A 95 4.17 -0.73 11.12
N THR A 96 5.11 0.17 10.87
CA THR A 96 6.49 -0.15 10.46
C THR A 96 7.50 -0.07 11.61
N ARG A 97 7.04 0.14 12.84
CA ARG A 97 7.91 0.13 14.04
C ARG A 97 8.65 -1.20 14.16
N SER A 98 9.91 -1.14 14.58
CA SER A 98 10.70 -2.34 14.84
C SER A 98 10.12 -3.10 16.04
N ALA A 99 10.15 -4.43 15.98
CA ALA A 99 9.94 -5.27 17.16
C ALA A 99 11.27 -5.61 17.87
N ALA A 100 12.40 -5.07 17.42
CA ALA A 100 13.68 -5.29 18.08
C ALA A 100 13.68 -4.67 19.48
N GLY A 101 14.09 -5.46 20.47
CA GLY A 101 14.29 -5.02 21.84
C GLY A 101 15.76 -4.68 22.13
N THR A 102 16.09 -4.55 23.40
CA THR A 102 17.45 -4.31 23.90
C THR A 102 18.14 -5.63 24.25
N ALA A 103 19.41 -5.58 24.66
CA ALA A 103 20.12 -6.75 25.16
C ALA A 103 19.49 -7.32 26.46
N THR A 104 18.97 -6.44 27.32
CA THR A 104 18.32 -6.81 28.59
C THR A 104 16.85 -7.20 28.45
N ALA A 105 16.18 -6.74 27.39
CA ALA A 105 14.79 -7.07 27.07
C ALA A 105 14.66 -7.35 25.57
N PRO A 106 15.02 -8.57 25.12
CA PRO A 106 14.99 -8.92 23.70
C PRO A 106 13.55 -8.94 23.17
N GLY A 107 13.41 -8.47 21.92
CA GLY A 107 12.12 -8.46 21.24
C GLY A 107 11.71 -9.83 20.73
N THR A 108 10.40 -10.07 20.61
CA THR A 108 9.84 -11.29 20.04
C THR A 108 9.47 -11.09 18.57
N ASN A 109 9.51 -12.17 17.77
CA ASN A 109 9.11 -12.17 16.35
C ASN A 109 9.80 -11.09 15.47
N VAL A 110 11.03 -10.68 15.83
CA VAL A 110 11.77 -9.59 15.17
C VAL A 110 11.98 -9.87 13.68
N ALA A 111 12.32 -11.10 13.31
CA ALA A 111 12.51 -11.50 11.92
C ALA A 111 11.20 -11.42 11.11
N GLN A 112 10.11 -11.92 11.67
CA GLN A 112 8.77 -11.85 11.06
C GLN A 112 8.33 -10.39 10.88
N LYS A 113 8.46 -9.57 11.93
CA LYS A 113 8.14 -8.13 11.86
C LYS A 113 8.99 -7.41 10.83
N ARG A 114 10.29 -7.72 10.73
CA ARG A 114 11.18 -7.15 9.70
C ARG A 114 10.70 -7.52 8.28
N GLY A 115 10.25 -8.76 8.08
CA GLY A 115 9.62 -9.19 6.83
C GLY A 115 8.36 -8.38 6.50
N LEU A 116 7.46 -8.25 7.47
CA LEU A 116 6.24 -7.46 7.34
C LEU A 116 6.53 -5.99 7.03
N ASN A 117 7.47 -5.37 7.74
CA ASN A 117 7.85 -3.97 7.52
C ASN A 117 8.40 -3.75 6.10
N ARG A 118 9.18 -4.70 5.56
CA ARG A 118 9.63 -4.67 4.16
C ARG A 118 8.46 -4.76 3.18
N ALA A 119 7.48 -5.62 3.46
CA ALA A 119 6.28 -5.76 2.63
C ALA A 119 5.44 -4.47 2.63
N ILE A 120 5.21 -3.86 3.81
CA ILE A 120 4.50 -2.57 3.97
C ILE A 120 5.24 -1.45 3.23
N ALA A 121 6.55 -1.30 3.47
CA ALA A 121 7.35 -0.28 2.82
C ALA A 121 7.36 -0.44 1.29
N GLY A 122 7.36 -1.69 0.80
CA GLY A 122 7.27 -2.01 -0.62
C GLY A 122 5.95 -1.61 -1.29
N GLN A 123 4.87 -1.40 -0.52
CA GLN A 123 3.60 -0.91 -1.07
C GLN A 123 3.63 0.58 -1.40
N GLY A 124 4.41 1.38 -0.66
CA GLY A 124 4.55 2.81 -0.93
C GLY A 124 3.30 3.65 -0.66
N TRP A 125 2.46 3.25 0.30
CA TRP A 125 1.20 3.92 0.66
C TRP A 125 1.35 5.40 0.94
N GLY A 126 2.29 5.79 1.81
CA GLY A 126 2.50 7.20 2.15
C GLY A 126 2.78 8.06 0.92
N ARG A 127 3.62 7.57 -0.01
CA ARG A 127 3.90 8.26 -1.27
C ARG A 127 2.66 8.37 -2.18
N THR A 128 1.84 7.31 -2.24
CA THR A 128 0.57 7.36 -2.98
C THR A 128 -0.36 8.42 -2.42
N VAL A 129 -0.53 8.49 -1.10
CA VAL A 129 -1.36 9.52 -0.43
C VAL A 129 -0.82 10.91 -0.75
N THR A 130 0.49 11.16 -0.58
CA THR A 130 1.11 12.44 -0.96
C THR A 130 0.77 12.85 -2.39
N PHE A 131 0.86 11.90 -3.34
CA PHE A 131 0.56 12.17 -4.75
C PHE A 131 -0.91 12.47 -4.99
N LEU A 132 -1.82 11.76 -4.34
CA LEU A 132 -3.25 12.06 -4.41
C LEU A 132 -3.53 13.44 -3.84
N THR A 133 -2.97 13.77 -2.68
CA THR A 133 -3.21 15.04 -1.99
C THR A 133 -2.87 16.23 -2.87
N TYR A 134 -1.63 16.31 -3.40
CA TYR A 134 -1.25 17.47 -4.20
C TYR A 134 -1.98 17.50 -5.55
N LYS A 135 -2.18 16.35 -6.22
CA LYS A 135 -2.85 16.32 -7.53
C LYS A 135 -4.33 16.61 -7.45
N ALA A 136 -5.00 16.17 -6.39
CA ALA A 136 -6.38 16.52 -6.13
C ALA A 136 -6.48 18.03 -5.87
N ALA A 137 -5.61 18.58 -5.01
CA ALA A 137 -5.58 20.01 -4.69
C ALA A 137 -5.35 20.89 -5.93
N GLU A 138 -4.36 20.57 -6.79
CA GLU A 138 -4.11 21.26 -8.07
C GLU A 138 -5.35 21.33 -8.98
N ARG A 139 -6.26 20.37 -8.83
CA ARG A 139 -7.47 20.27 -9.65
C ARG A 139 -8.69 20.89 -8.96
N GLY A 140 -8.57 21.34 -7.70
CA GLY A 140 -9.69 21.84 -6.88
C GLY A 140 -10.47 20.71 -6.19
N GLY A 141 -9.78 19.65 -5.77
CA GLY A 141 -10.35 18.49 -5.07
C GLY A 141 -9.63 18.24 -3.75
N CYS A 142 -10.07 17.28 -2.96
CA CYS A 142 -9.47 16.97 -1.65
C CYS A 142 -9.25 15.47 -1.41
N VAL A 143 -8.47 15.18 -0.36
CA VAL A 143 -8.13 13.80 0.06
C VAL A 143 -8.28 13.71 1.57
N PRO A 144 -9.52 13.62 2.10
CA PRO A 144 -9.75 13.49 3.53
C PRO A 144 -9.28 12.11 4.03
N THR A 145 -8.74 12.10 5.25
CA THR A 145 -8.30 10.89 5.94
C THR A 145 -9.34 10.48 6.97
N VAL A 146 -9.71 9.20 7.02
CA VAL A 146 -10.64 8.66 8.03
C VAL A 146 -9.98 7.62 8.91
N PRO A 147 -10.30 7.56 10.22
CA PRO A 147 -9.75 6.53 11.09
C PRO A 147 -9.98 5.13 10.54
N ALA A 148 -8.90 4.37 10.31
CA ALA A 148 -8.99 3.01 9.78
C ALA A 148 -9.26 1.94 10.87
N GLN A 149 -9.50 2.35 12.12
CA GLN A 149 -9.74 1.42 13.22
C GLN A 149 -11.13 0.77 13.09
N GLY A 150 -11.21 -0.56 13.24
CA GLY A 150 -12.49 -1.30 13.16
C GLY A 150 -13.07 -1.49 11.75
N THR A 151 -12.62 -0.74 10.74
CA THR A 151 -13.15 -0.77 9.35
C THR A 151 -13.01 -2.13 8.66
N SER A 152 -12.12 -2.99 9.17
CA SER A 152 -11.94 -4.34 8.64
C SER A 152 -12.93 -5.39 9.18
N GLN A 153 -13.73 -5.05 10.19
CA GLN A 153 -14.73 -5.94 10.81
C GLN A 153 -16.16 -5.43 10.68
N GLU A 154 -16.36 -4.13 10.45
CA GLU A 154 -17.67 -3.54 10.18
C GLU A 154 -18.09 -3.75 8.72
N CYS A 155 -19.34 -4.14 8.47
CA CYS A 155 -19.86 -4.27 7.11
C CYS A 155 -20.30 -2.92 6.53
N HIS A 156 -19.79 -2.51 5.36
CA HIS A 156 -20.17 -1.23 4.72
C HIS A 156 -21.63 -1.14 4.27
N ARG A 157 -22.35 -2.27 4.18
CA ARG A 157 -23.77 -2.27 3.77
C ARG A 157 -24.72 -2.10 4.95
N CYS A 158 -24.40 -2.67 6.11
CA CYS A 158 -25.33 -2.73 7.24
C CYS A 158 -24.75 -2.18 8.56
N HIS A 159 -23.50 -1.71 8.55
CA HIS A 159 -22.81 -1.09 9.69
C HIS A 159 -22.73 -1.96 10.94
N THR A 160 -22.95 -3.26 10.78
CA THR A 160 -22.84 -4.21 11.90
C THR A 160 -21.41 -4.73 11.96
N THR A 161 -20.80 -4.60 13.13
CA THR A 161 -19.55 -5.28 13.46
C THR A 161 -19.88 -6.65 14.03
N THR A 162 -19.50 -7.71 13.32
CA THR A 162 -19.69 -9.08 13.80
C THR A 162 -18.36 -9.82 13.77
N ALA A 163 -18.00 -10.45 14.89
CA ALA A 163 -16.79 -11.26 14.99
C ALA A 163 -16.78 -12.35 13.90
N GLY A 164 -15.61 -12.58 13.30
CA GLY A 164 -15.47 -13.54 12.20
C GLY A 164 -15.99 -13.07 10.84
N SER A 165 -16.44 -11.81 10.70
CA SER A 165 -16.86 -11.31 9.38
C SER A 165 -15.72 -11.21 8.38
N ARG A 166 -14.49 -10.98 8.86
CA ARG A 166 -13.28 -11.11 8.04
C ARG A 166 -12.71 -12.51 8.15
N GLU A 167 -13.12 -13.40 7.23
CA GLU A 167 -12.69 -14.80 7.20
C GLU A 167 -11.23 -14.96 6.75
N SER A 168 -10.73 -14.03 5.92
CA SER A 168 -9.34 -14.06 5.46
C SER A 168 -8.83 -12.66 5.11
N GLN A 169 -7.55 -12.58 4.68
CA GLN A 169 -6.96 -11.33 4.21
C GLN A 169 -7.81 -10.69 3.09
N SER A 170 -8.39 -11.51 2.20
CA SER A 170 -9.09 -11.05 1.00
C SER A 170 -10.60 -11.24 1.03
N ARG A 171 -11.16 -12.04 1.95
CA ARG A 171 -12.58 -12.39 1.99
C ARG A 171 -13.27 -11.81 3.21
N PHE A 172 -14.39 -11.14 2.97
CA PHE A 172 -15.31 -10.63 3.98
C PHE A 172 -16.70 -11.23 3.74
N VAL A 173 -17.30 -11.74 4.81
CA VAL A 173 -18.65 -12.30 4.86
C VAL A 173 -19.36 -11.65 6.03
N CYS A 174 -20.31 -10.76 5.76
CA CYS A 174 -21.12 -10.16 6.80
C CYS A 174 -21.94 -11.27 7.49
N LYS A 175 -21.67 -11.49 8.78
CA LYS A 175 -22.37 -12.51 9.58
C LYS A 175 -23.75 -12.02 10.09
N ASN A 176 -24.13 -10.78 9.80
CA ASN A 176 -25.51 -10.33 9.99
C ASN A 176 -26.41 -11.01 8.97
N VAL A 177 -27.30 -11.87 9.46
CA VAL A 177 -28.25 -12.67 8.66
C VAL A 177 -29.14 -11.81 7.77
N ARG A 178 -29.44 -10.57 8.18
CA ARG A 178 -30.26 -9.63 7.38
C ARG A 178 -29.50 -8.96 6.24
N CYS A 179 -28.16 -8.98 6.26
CA CYS A 179 -27.33 -8.33 5.26
C CYS A 179 -26.76 -9.32 4.24
N GLY A 180 -26.09 -10.38 4.73
CA GLY A 180 -25.51 -11.41 3.87
C GLY A 180 -24.44 -10.95 2.87
N TRP A 181 -23.88 -9.74 3.02
CA TRP A 181 -22.87 -9.23 2.09
C TRP A 181 -21.63 -10.13 2.06
N ILE A 182 -21.20 -10.51 0.86
CA ILE A 182 -19.98 -11.27 0.64
C ILE A 182 -19.14 -10.53 -0.38
N GLY A 183 -17.88 -10.27 -0.06
CA GLY A 183 -17.01 -9.53 -0.96
C GLY A 183 -15.55 -9.54 -0.53
N ASN A 184 -14.78 -8.67 -1.17
CA ASN A 184 -13.39 -8.49 -0.80
C ASN A 184 -13.26 -7.59 0.44
N ALA A 185 -12.40 -7.96 1.38
CA ALA A 185 -12.19 -7.21 2.61
C ALA A 185 -11.71 -5.77 2.37
N ASP A 186 -10.85 -5.54 1.36
CA ASP A 186 -10.35 -4.20 1.04
C ASP A 186 -11.44 -3.32 0.41
N ILE A 187 -12.34 -3.90 -0.40
CA ILE A 187 -13.51 -3.19 -0.95
C ILE A 187 -14.49 -2.82 0.18
N ASN A 188 -14.72 -3.74 1.13
CA ASN A 188 -15.57 -3.45 2.28
C ASN A 188 -14.99 -2.32 3.13
N ALA A 189 -13.68 -2.35 3.41
CA ALA A 189 -13.00 -1.29 4.14
C ALA A 189 -13.09 0.07 3.41
N ALA A 190 -12.90 0.09 2.09
CA ALA A 190 -13.07 1.30 1.29
C ALA A 190 -14.50 1.87 1.35
N GLY A 191 -15.52 1.01 1.41
CA GLY A 191 -16.91 1.41 1.60
C GLY A 191 -17.17 2.05 2.96
N ILE A 192 -16.61 1.49 4.05
CA ILE A 192 -16.69 2.09 5.40
C ILE A 192 -16.06 3.48 5.41
N SER A 193 -14.87 3.62 4.82
CA SER A 193 -14.17 4.91 4.73
C SER A 193 -15.01 5.99 4.07
N PHE A 194 -15.76 5.63 3.02
CA PHE A 194 -16.63 6.56 2.31
C PHE A 194 -17.78 7.09 3.18
N ILE A 195 -18.44 6.20 3.95
CA ILE A 195 -19.64 6.56 4.72
C ILE A 195 -19.30 7.39 5.97
N GLY A 196 -18.12 7.19 6.57
CA GLY A 196 -17.67 7.92 7.77
C GLY A 196 -17.21 9.37 7.54
N THR A 197 -17.25 9.90 6.30
CA THR A 197 -16.72 11.24 5.99
C THR A 197 -17.83 12.23 5.64
N THR A 198 -17.92 13.35 6.36
CA THR A 198 -18.61 14.54 5.88
C THR A 198 -17.74 15.20 4.82
N LEU A 199 -18.14 15.05 3.56
CA LEU A 199 -17.39 15.57 2.43
C LEU A 199 -17.77 17.05 2.18
N PRO A 200 -16.79 17.93 1.89
CA PRO A 200 -17.11 19.31 1.54
C PRO A 200 -17.94 19.36 0.25
N PRO A 201 -18.86 20.33 0.10
CA PRO A 201 -19.67 20.45 -1.11
C PRO A 201 -18.80 20.58 -2.37
N ASP A 202 -19.15 19.85 -3.42
CA ASP A 202 -18.43 19.86 -4.70
C ASP A 202 -18.52 21.26 -5.33
N ARG A 203 -17.38 21.95 -5.42
CA ARG A 203 -17.31 23.30 -6.00
C ARG A 203 -17.27 23.30 -7.54
N ARG A 204 -17.24 22.13 -8.19
CA ARG A 204 -16.95 22.06 -9.64
C ARG A 204 -18.18 21.98 -10.55
N SER A 205 -19.38 21.65 -10.07
CA SER A 205 -20.56 21.56 -10.97
C SER A 205 -21.90 21.56 -10.20
N PRO A 206 -22.81 22.53 -10.41
CA PRO A 206 -24.21 22.38 -10.02
C PRO A 206 -24.87 21.29 -10.89
N GLY A 207 -25.50 20.28 -10.29
CA GLY A 207 -26.41 19.35 -11.00
C GLY A 207 -25.91 17.93 -11.29
N VAL A 208 -24.76 17.49 -10.76
CA VAL A 208 -24.36 16.06 -10.80
C VAL A 208 -24.58 15.41 -9.43
N GLU A 209 -25.25 14.26 -9.43
CA GLU A 209 -25.60 13.50 -8.22
C GLU A 209 -24.34 13.21 -7.38
N THR A 210 -24.37 13.65 -6.12
CA THR A 210 -23.19 13.76 -5.26
C THR A 210 -22.51 12.41 -5.03
N SER A 211 -23.19 11.27 -5.01
CA SER A 211 -22.58 9.95 -4.75
C SER A 211 -21.63 9.45 -5.87
N SER A 212 -21.73 9.99 -7.09
CA SER A 212 -21.05 9.48 -8.29
C SER A 212 -19.61 9.96 -8.48
N ARG A 213 -19.13 10.92 -7.66
CA ARG A 213 -17.82 11.61 -7.84
C ARG A 213 -16.79 11.35 -6.74
N TRP A 214 -17.01 10.33 -5.91
CA TRP A 214 -16.12 10.00 -4.79
C TRP A 214 -15.66 8.55 -4.83
N ALA A 215 -14.49 8.29 -4.25
CA ALA A 215 -14.01 6.94 -4.02
C ALA A 215 -13.29 6.84 -2.67
N GLY A 216 -13.51 5.74 -1.95
CA GLY A 216 -12.73 5.34 -0.78
C GLY A 216 -11.56 4.44 -1.18
N LEU A 217 -10.45 4.54 -0.46
CA LEU A 217 -9.19 3.79 -0.64
C LEU A 217 -8.65 3.22 0.68
#